data_AF-A0A368GES6-F1
#
_entry.id   AF-A0A368GES6-F1
#
_cell.length_a   1.000
_cell.length_b   1.000
_cell.length_c   1.000
_cell.angle_alpha   90.00
_cell.angle_beta   90.00
_cell.angle_gamma   90.00
#
_symmetry.space_group_name_H-M   'P 1'
#
loop_
_entity.id
_entity.type
_entity.pdbx_description
1 polymer ?
#
loop_
_entity_poly.entity_id
_entity_poly.type
_entity_poly.pdbx_seq_one_letter_code
_entity_poly.pdbx_strand_id
1 'polypeptide(L)'
;MYRMKYDCNAEAYAQQSVANCRRTELPAYATGGHKQNLFVFNQAQANPKAVIHYALSQWWSQLARFGMRSNMMFYQSEYNRGARNVLKWAKMAWWSNKRVGCSIKHCGSFYVVSCMYSPGGLNVNQYVYRVAAVCSDCPRGQCDGQALCRW
;
A
#
# COMPACT_ATOMS: atom_id res chain seq x y z
N MET A 1 1.14 2.37 -14.85
CA MET A 1 1.18 2.63 -13.38
C MET A 1 0.97 4.11 -13.19
N TYR A 2 0.01 4.54 -12.38
CA TYR A 2 -0.18 5.97 -12.11
C TYR A 2 0.79 6.50 -11.06
N ARG A 3 1.20 7.75 -11.21
CA ARG A 3 1.92 8.50 -10.17
C ARG A 3 0.95 8.81 -9.03
N MET A 4 1.19 8.26 -7.84
CA MET A 4 0.36 8.59 -6.68
C MET A 4 0.61 10.04 -6.21
N LYS A 5 -0.47 10.73 -5.82
CA LYS A 5 -0.44 12.01 -5.11
C LYS A 5 -0.84 11.78 -3.66
N TYR A 6 -0.24 12.56 -2.74
CA TYR A 6 -0.65 12.53 -1.34
C TYR A 6 -2.05 13.14 -1.20
N ASP A 7 -2.90 12.53 -0.37
CA ASP A 7 -4.30 12.91 -0.23
C ASP A 7 -4.71 12.99 1.25
N CYS A 8 -5.22 14.16 1.66
CA CYS A 8 -5.58 14.41 3.05
C CYS A 8 -6.78 13.57 3.52
N ASN A 9 -7.70 13.19 2.63
CA ASN A 9 -8.82 12.33 3.00
C ASN A 9 -8.34 10.91 3.29
N ALA A 10 -7.43 10.38 2.45
CA ALA A 10 -6.77 9.11 2.72
C ALA A 10 -5.97 9.16 4.03
N GLU A 11 -5.29 10.27 4.33
CA GLU A 11 -4.59 10.46 5.60
C GLU A 11 -5.55 10.47 6.80
N ALA A 12 -6.71 11.13 6.70
CA ALA A 12 -7.70 11.16 7.78
C ALA A 12 -8.19 9.74 8.17
N TYR A 13 -8.43 8.86 7.18
CA TYR A 13 -8.73 7.44 7.46
C TYR A 13 -7.54 6.69 8.06
N ALA A 14 -6.31 7.00 7.64
CA ALA A 14 -5.10 6.44 8.25
C ALA A 14 -4.95 6.89 9.71
N GLN A 15 -5.22 8.16 10.02
CA GLN A 15 -5.24 8.73 11.37
C GLN A 15 -6.28 8.03 12.25
N GLN A 16 -7.51 7.86 11.75
CA GLN A 16 -8.57 7.10 12.44
C GLN A 16 -8.10 5.67 12.77
N SER A 17 -7.40 5.01 11.85
CA SER A 17 -6.89 3.66 12.08
C SER A 17 -5.87 3.58 13.22
N VAL A 18 -5.00 4.58 13.36
CA VAL A 18 -3.94 4.56 14.39
C VAL A 18 -4.40 5.19 15.69
N ALA A 19 -5.49 5.98 15.69
CA ALA A 19 -5.96 6.77 16.83
C ALA A 19 -6.10 5.96 18.12
N ASN A 20 -6.64 4.74 18.04
CA ASN A 20 -6.86 3.88 19.21
C ASN A 20 -5.78 2.81 19.40
N CYS A 21 -4.60 2.98 18.79
CA CYS A 21 -3.48 2.02 18.91
C CYS A 21 -3.84 0.57 18.52
N ARG A 22 -4.80 0.44 17.60
CA ARG A 22 -5.27 -0.84 17.08
C ARG A 22 -4.15 -1.53 16.30
N ARG A 23 -3.95 -2.82 16.55
CA ARG A 23 -2.91 -3.65 15.92
C ARG A 23 -3.39 -4.42 14.68
N THR A 24 -4.62 -4.17 14.25
CA THR A 24 -5.28 -4.83 13.10
C THR A 24 -5.84 -3.79 12.13
N GLU A 25 -5.91 -4.13 10.83
CA GLU A 25 -6.51 -3.25 9.80
C GLU A 25 -7.97 -2.94 10.15
N LEU A 26 -8.44 -1.75 9.80
CA LEU A 26 -9.84 -1.34 9.93
C LEU A 26 -10.75 -2.27 9.10
N PRO A 27 -12.00 -2.49 9.54
CA PRO A 27 -12.97 -3.20 8.71
C PRO A 27 -13.27 -2.38 7.46
N ALA A 28 -13.62 -3.05 6.35
CA ALA A 28 -13.76 -2.41 5.04
C ALA A 28 -14.70 -1.19 5.03
N TYR A 29 -15.83 -1.26 5.75
CA TYR A 29 -16.80 -0.16 5.84
C TYR A 29 -16.22 1.11 6.49
N ALA A 30 -15.16 1.00 7.30
CA ALA A 30 -14.53 2.11 8.02
C ALA A 30 -13.34 2.73 7.26
N THR A 31 -13.06 2.27 6.03
CA THR A 31 -11.92 2.76 5.23
C THR A 31 -12.31 3.78 4.17
N GLY A 32 -13.61 4.10 4.03
CA GLY A 32 -14.07 4.99 2.96
C GLY A 32 -13.74 4.50 1.55
N GLY A 33 -13.67 3.18 1.35
CA GLY A 33 -13.31 2.56 0.07
C GLY A 33 -11.81 2.42 -0.18
N HIS A 34 -10.94 2.85 0.73
CA HIS A 34 -9.49 2.67 0.62
C HIS A 34 -9.07 1.25 0.97
N LYS A 35 -7.95 0.78 0.40
CA LYS A 35 -7.25 -0.39 0.95
C LYS A 35 -6.17 0.09 1.91
N GLN A 36 -6.03 -0.64 3.02
CA GLN A 36 -5.13 -0.27 4.10
C GLN A 36 -3.91 -1.17 4.12
N ASN A 37 -2.72 -0.63 4.37
CA ASN A 37 -1.61 -1.38 4.96
C ASN A 37 -1.41 -0.94 6.41
N LEU A 38 -1.25 -1.92 7.31
CA LEU A 38 -0.90 -1.68 8.71
C LEU A 38 0.46 -2.31 9.06
N PHE A 39 1.24 -1.62 9.88
CA PHE A 39 2.47 -2.11 10.47
C PHE A 39 2.53 -1.77 11.96
N VAL A 40 2.99 -2.72 12.77
CA VAL A 40 3.18 -2.53 14.20
C VAL A 40 4.66 -2.71 14.51
N PHE A 41 5.27 -1.68 15.09
CA PHE A 41 6.69 -1.67 15.43
C PHE A 41 6.85 -1.70 16.95
N ASN A 42 7.27 -2.84 17.49
CA ASN A 42 7.33 -3.09 18.94
C ASN A 42 8.60 -2.53 19.60
N GLN A 43 8.84 -1.22 19.44
CA GLN A 43 9.86 -0.49 20.19
C GLN A 43 9.33 0.89 20.58
N ALA A 44 9.58 1.28 21.83
CA ALA A 44 9.06 2.51 22.39
C ALA A 44 9.83 3.76 21.93
N GLN A 45 11.15 3.63 21.78
CA GLN A 45 12.05 4.75 21.48
C GLN A 45 12.61 4.58 20.07
N ALA A 46 11.98 5.23 19.11
CA ALA A 46 12.45 5.27 17.73
C ALA A 46 12.04 6.57 17.06
N ASN A 47 12.80 7.00 16.05
CA ASN A 47 12.42 8.15 15.26
C ASN A 47 11.18 7.80 14.41
N PRO A 48 10.04 8.52 14.52
CA PRO A 48 8.81 8.19 13.78
C PRO A 48 8.99 8.15 12.25
N LYS A 49 9.85 9.02 11.70
CA LYS A 49 10.16 9.03 10.27
C LYS A 49 10.90 7.75 9.86
N ALA A 50 11.86 7.30 10.67
CA ALA A 50 12.55 6.03 10.43
C ALA A 50 11.59 4.83 10.51
N VAL A 51 10.64 4.85 11.46
CA VAL A 51 9.62 3.80 11.60
C VAL A 51 8.71 3.73 10.38
N ILE A 52 8.25 4.87 9.84
CA ILE A 52 7.46 4.88 8.60
C ILE A 52 8.28 4.33 7.42
N HIS A 53 9.52 4.79 7.23
CA HIS A 53 10.38 4.28 6.15
C HIS A 53 10.61 2.77 6.27
N TYR A 54 10.80 2.27 7.49
CA TYR A 54 10.92 0.84 7.75
C TYR A 54 9.64 0.08 7.44
N ALA A 55 8.46 0.60 7.82
CA ALA A 55 7.18 -0.03 7.49
C ALA A 55 6.98 -0.14 5.97
N LEU A 56 7.25 0.94 5.23
CA LEU A 56 7.17 0.96 3.77
C LEU A 56 8.14 -0.04 3.13
N SER A 57 9.37 -0.13 3.65
CA SER A 57 10.37 -1.08 3.13
C SER A 57 9.99 -2.53 3.42
N GLN A 58 9.42 -2.84 4.59
CA GLN A 58 8.93 -4.17 4.91
C GLN A 58 7.80 -4.59 3.97
N TRP A 59 6.82 -3.70 3.72
CA TRP A 59 5.73 -3.99 2.80
C TRP A 59 6.24 -4.19 1.36
N TRP A 60 7.11 -3.32 0.87
CA TRP A 60 7.67 -3.42 -0.47
C TRP A 60 8.51 -4.69 -0.66
N SER A 61 9.27 -5.10 0.37
CA SER A 61 10.14 -6.28 0.32
C SER A 61 9.41 -7.62 0.17
N GLN A 62 8.08 -7.66 0.38
CA GLN A 62 7.31 -8.90 0.24
C GLN A 62 7.47 -9.52 -1.15
N LEU A 63 7.53 -8.71 -2.22
CA LEU A 63 7.73 -9.23 -3.58
C LEU A 63 9.06 -9.97 -3.69
N ALA A 64 10.15 -9.35 -3.24
CA ALA A 64 11.48 -9.95 -3.31
C ALA A 64 11.59 -11.22 -2.47
N ARG A 65 10.91 -11.27 -1.32
CA ARG A 65 10.96 -12.41 -0.39
C ARG A 65 10.10 -13.59 -0.81
N PHE A 66 8.92 -13.32 -1.37
CA PHE A 66 7.90 -14.36 -1.58
C PHE A 66 7.55 -14.58 -3.04
N GLY A 67 7.91 -13.64 -3.93
CA GLY A 67 7.61 -13.71 -5.35
C GLY A 67 6.13 -13.57 -5.67
N MET A 68 5.86 -13.27 -6.94
CA MET A 68 4.54 -13.33 -7.55
C MET A 68 4.70 -13.87 -8.98
N ARG A 69 3.59 -14.27 -9.59
CA ARG A 69 3.56 -14.71 -10.99
C ARG A 69 4.12 -13.61 -11.90
N SER A 70 4.90 -14.01 -12.91
CA SER A 70 5.59 -13.10 -13.83
C SER A 70 4.65 -12.16 -14.60
N ASN A 71 3.41 -12.59 -14.89
CA ASN A 71 2.42 -11.77 -15.57
C ASN A 71 1.64 -10.82 -14.62
N MET A 72 1.94 -10.82 -13.31
CA MET A 72 1.32 -9.98 -12.28
C MET A 72 -0.19 -10.14 -12.10
N MET A 73 -0.77 -11.26 -12.54
CA MET A 73 -2.18 -11.59 -12.29
C MET A 73 -2.41 -11.90 -10.80
N PHE A 74 -3.40 -11.25 -10.19
CA PHE A 74 -3.79 -11.42 -8.81
C PHE A 74 -4.97 -12.39 -8.68
N TYR A 75 -4.68 -13.65 -8.35
CA TYR A 75 -5.70 -14.69 -8.14
C TYR A 75 -6.16 -14.79 -6.69
N GLN A 76 -7.29 -15.46 -6.46
CA GLN A 76 -7.79 -15.75 -5.11
C GLN A 76 -6.75 -16.48 -4.24
N SER A 77 -5.92 -17.32 -4.84
CA SER A 77 -4.84 -18.02 -4.13
C SER A 77 -3.85 -17.08 -3.45
N GLU A 78 -3.69 -15.83 -3.91
CA GLU A 78 -2.80 -14.84 -3.29
C GLU A 78 -3.27 -14.45 -1.87
N TYR A 79 -4.58 -14.47 -1.61
CA TYR A 79 -5.12 -14.27 -0.26
C TYR A 79 -4.84 -15.45 0.66
N ASN A 80 -4.64 -16.64 0.11
CA ASN A 80 -4.50 -17.89 0.86
C ASN A 80 -3.03 -18.28 1.15
N ARG A 81 -2.07 -17.39 0.86
CA ARG A 81 -0.62 -17.64 1.03
C ARG A 81 -0.13 -17.57 2.48
N GLY A 82 -1.02 -17.30 3.44
CA GLY A 82 -0.67 -17.21 4.86
C GLY A 82 0.41 -16.17 5.14
N ALA A 83 1.42 -16.51 5.95
CA ALA A 83 2.49 -15.58 6.33
C ALA A 83 3.42 -15.17 5.17
N ARG A 84 3.47 -15.93 4.08
CA ARG A 84 4.31 -15.68 2.90
C ARG A 84 3.54 -15.01 1.76
N ASN A 85 2.63 -14.10 2.11
CA ASN A 85 1.80 -13.38 1.15
C ASN A 85 2.47 -12.08 0.68
N VAL A 86 1.98 -11.56 -0.45
CA VAL A 86 2.45 -10.31 -1.07
C VAL A 86 1.39 -9.20 -1.02
N LEU A 87 0.39 -9.31 -0.14
CA LEU A 87 -0.78 -8.42 -0.14
C LEU A 87 -0.42 -6.96 0.15
N LYS A 88 0.57 -6.70 1.00
CA LYS A 88 0.97 -5.34 1.35
C LYS A 88 1.75 -4.69 0.21
N TRP A 89 2.65 -5.44 -0.42
CA TRP A 89 3.30 -5.01 -1.66
C TRP A 89 2.28 -4.76 -2.77
N ALA A 90 1.32 -5.67 -2.98
CA ALA A 90 0.35 -5.56 -4.06
C ALA A 90 -0.55 -4.32 -3.89
N LYS A 91 -0.92 -3.93 -2.66
CA LYS A 91 -1.61 -2.65 -2.37
C LYS A 91 -0.74 -1.45 -2.77
N MET A 92 0.57 -1.47 -2.51
CA MET A 92 1.47 -0.38 -2.90
C MET A 92 1.66 -0.29 -4.42
N ALA A 93 1.82 -1.44 -5.07
CA ALA A 93 2.15 -1.54 -6.49
C ALA A 93 0.91 -1.57 -7.40
N TRP A 94 -0.31 -1.42 -6.86
CA TRP A 94 -1.50 -1.54 -7.68
C TRP A 94 -1.61 -0.40 -8.69
N TRP A 95 -1.67 -0.74 -9.98
CA TRP A 95 -1.45 0.20 -11.09
C TRP A 95 -2.40 1.38 -11.13
N SER A 96 -3.64 1.16 -10.68
CA SER A 96 -4.71 2.16 -10.70
C SER A 96 -4.71 3.04 -9.46
N ASN A 97 -3.86 2.78 -8.46
CA ASN A 97 -3.76 3.64 -7.30
C ASN A 97 -3.24 5.02 -7.70
N LYS A 98 -3.99 6.02 -7.27
CA LYS A 98 -3.79 7.43 -7.58
C LYS A 98 -3.54 8.24 -6.32
N ARG A 99 -4.07 7.80 -5.19
CA ARG A 99 -4.00 8.54 -3.92
C ARG A 99 -3.43 7.67 -2.82
N VAL A 100 -2.62 8.28 -1.98
CA VAL A 100 -2.07 7.67 -0.76
C VAL A 100 -2.11 8.67 0.39
N GLY A 101 -2.39 8.19 1.59
CA GLY A 101 -2.26 8.97 2.82
C GLY A 101 -1.86 8.05 3.97
N CYS A 102 -0.97 8.50 4.84
CA CYS A 102 -0.38 7.67 5.88
C CYS A 102 -0.40 8.36 7.24
N SER A 103 -0.46 7.59 8.31
CA SER A 103 -0.36 8.10 9.67
C SER A 103 0.46 7.16 10.54
N ILE A 104 1.15 7.72 11.52
CA ILE A 104 1.87 7.00 12.56
C ILE A 104 1.43 7.52 13.93
N LYS A 105 1.24 6.60 14.88
CA LYS A 105 1.00 6.95 16.29
C LYS A 105 1.95 6.18 17.20
N HIS A 106 2.52 6.88 18.18
CA HIS A 106 3.19 6.27 19.33
C HIS A 106 2.15 5.82 20.36
N CYS A 107 2.25 4.57 20.78
CA CYS A 107 1.28 3.89 21.63
C CYS A 107 1.90 3.45 22.96
N GLY A 108 2.86 4.23 23.47
CA GLY A 108 3.62 3.92 24.68
C GLY A 108 4.80 3.00 24.39
N SER A 109 4.53 1.70 24.20
CA SER A 109 5.58 0.69 24.00
C SER A 109 5.84 0.29 22.54
N PHE A 110 5.02 0.79 21.61
CA PHE A 110 5.11 0.46 20.19
C PHE A 110 4.60 1.62 19.33
N TYR A 111 4.85 1.55 18.02
CA TYR A 111 4.24 2.42 17.02
C TYR A 111 3.27 1.64 16.15
N VAL A 112 2.20 2.30 15.71
CA VAL A 112 1.33 1.82 14.63
C VAL A 112 1.47 2.73 13.44
N VAL A 113 1.77 2.16 12.27
CA VAL A 113 1.77 2.86 10.99
C VAL A 113 0.62 2.32 10.15
N SER A 114 -0.17 3.23 9.58
CA SER A 114 -1.24 2.92 8.65
C SER A 114 -1.09 3.74 7.38
N CYS A 115 -1.26 3.12 6.21
CA CYS A 115 -1.36 3.82 4.93
C CYS A 115 -2.60 3.37 4.19
N MET A 116 -3.33 4.33 3.64
CA MET A 116 -4.54 4.14 2.85
C MET A 116 -4.23 4.40 1.38
N TYR A 117 -4.73 3.53 0.50
CA TYR A 117 -4.54 3.62 -0.94
C TYR A 117 -5.90 3.65 -1.64
N SER A 118 -6.07 4.52 -2.63
CA SER A 118 -7.28 4.62 -3.45
C SER A 118 -6.95 4.64 -4.94
N PRO A 119 -7.72 3.90 -5.78
CA PRO A 119 -8.93 3.11 -5.46
C PRO A 119 -8.70 1.80 -4.70
N GLY A 120 -7.45 1.46 -4.38
CA GLY A 120 -7.09 0.46 -3.38
C GLY A 120 -6.73 -0.92 -3.92
N GLY A 121 -7.31 -1.35 -5.04
CA GLY A 121 -6.88 -2.56 -5.74
C GLY A 121 -7.13 -3.87 -4.99
N LEU A 122 -6.25 -4.86 -5.21
CA LEU A 122 -6.39 -6.26 -4.74
C LEU A 122 -7.66 -6.97 -5.25
N ASN A 123 -8.07 -6.64 -6.46
CA ASN A 123 -9.21 -7.27 -7.09
C ASN A 123 -8.79 -8.61 -7.69
N VAL A 124 -9.54 -9.66 -7.36
CA VAL A 124 -9.30 -11.01 -7.89
C VAL A 124 -9.51 -11.01 -9.41
N ASN A 125 -8.68 -11.76 -10.11
CA ASN A 125 -8.65 -11.85 -11.57
C ASN A 125 -8.33 -10.52 -12.27
N GLN A 126 -7.66 -9.60 -11.57
CA GLN A 126 -7.07 -8.41 -12.15
C GLN A 126 -5.55 -8.43 -12.00
N TYR A 127 -4.87 -7.63 -12.82
CA TYR A 127 -3.43 -7.47 -12.75
C TYR A 127 -3.06 -6.44 -11.68
N VAL A 128 -2.04 -6.74 -10.86
CA VAL A 128 -1.41 -5.73 -9.99
C VAL A 128 -0.93 -4.57 -10.85
N TYR A 129 -0.26 -4.87 -11.95
CA TYR A 129 -0.02 -3.98 -13.08
C TYR A 129 0.15 -4.80 -14.35
N ARG A 130 -0.15 -4.20 -15.51
CA ARG A 130 0.09 -4.84 -16.80
C ARG A 130 1.59 -4.85 -17.09
N VAL A 131 2.11 -6.01 -17.46
CA VAL A 131 3.49 -6.16 -17.91
C VAL A 131 3.55 -5.76 -19.39
N ALA A 132 4.22 -4.64 -19.66
CA ALA A 132 4.38 -4.08 -21.00
C ALA A 132 5.60 -3.14 -21.02
N ALA A 133 5.91 -2.58 -22.19
CA ALA A 133 6.91 -1.53 -22.28
C ALA A 133 6.55 -0.34 -21.38
N VAL A 134 7.58 0.27 -20.78
CA VAL A 134 7.41 1.42 -19.91
C VAL A 134 6.64 2.53 -20.65
N CYS A 135 5.70 3.18 -19.96
CA CYS A 135 4.81 4.21 -20.51
C CYS A 135 3.84 3.80 -21.63
N SER A 136 3.84 2.54 -22.11
CA SER A 136 3.11 2.15 -23.32
C SER A 136 1.58 2.24 -23.21
N ASP A 137 1.05 2.16 -21.98
CA ASP A 137 -0.38 2.23 -21.67
C ASP A 137 -0.74 3.56 -20.96
N CYS A 138 0.17 4.53 -20.93
CA CYS A 138 -0.14 5.87 -20.42
C CYS A 138 -0.90 6.68 -21.49
N PRO A 139 -1.80 7.59 -21.10
CA PRO A 139 -2.35 8.56 -22.04
C PRO A 139 -1.24 9.35 -22.76
N ARG A 140 -1.49 9.72 -24.02
CA ARG A 140 -0.48 10.38 -24.86
C ARG A 140 0.07 11.63 -24.17
N GLY A 141 1.40 11.71 -24.05
CA GLY A 141 2.10 12.83 -23.41
C GLY A 141 2.00 12.87 -21.88
N GLN A 142 1.40 11.87 -21.23
CA GLN A 142 1.22 11.83 -19.78
C GLN A 142 2.22 10.95 -19.04
N CYS A 143 3.16 10.28 -19.70
CA CYS A 143 4.26 9.68 -18.94
C CYS A 143 5.18 10.78 -18.38
N ASP A 144 5.61 10.64 -17.13
CA ASP A 144 6.59 11.53 -16.50
C ASP A 144 8.02 10.98 -16.61
N GLY A 145 9.00 11.80 -16.23
CA GLY A 145 10.42 11.43 -16.26
C GLY A 145 10.82 10.31 -15.29
N GLN A 146 9.88 9.84 -14.45
CA GLN A 146 10.07 8.72 -13.53
C GLN A 146 9.31 7.47 -13.99
N ALA A 147 8.92 7.41 -15.27
CA ALA A 147 8.23 6.27 -15.87
C ALA A 147 6.83 5.99 -15.27
N LEU A 148 6.16 7.02 -14.75
CA LEU A 148 4.80 6.92 -14.21
C LEU A 148 3.80 7.73 -15.05
N CYS A 149 2.58 7.20 -15.20
CA CYS A 149 1.51 7.91 -15.87
C CYS A 149 0.96 9.02 -14.96
N ARG A 150 0.85 10.23 -15.51
CA ARG A 150 0.12 11.36 -14.90
C ARG A 150 -1.39 11.14 -15.05
N TRP A 151 -2.14 11.87 -14.23
CA TRP A 151 -3.60 11.90 -14.17
C TRP A 151 -4.08 13.12 -13.35
#